data_AF-A0A8J6QDI4-F1
#
_entry.id   AF-A0A8J6QDI4-F1
#
_cell.length_a   1.000
_cell.length_b   1.000
_cell.length_c   1.000
_cell.angle_alpha   90.00
_cell.angle_beta   90.00
_cell.angle_gamma   90.00
#
_symmetry.space_group_name_H-M   'P 1'
#
loop_
_entity.id
_entity.type
_entity.pdbx_description
1 polymer ?
#
loop_
_entity_poly.entity_id
_entity_poly.type
_entity_poly.pdbx_seq_one_letter_code
_entity_poly.pdbx_strand_id
1 'polypeptide(L)' 'MNRAELDAIDLMLRDLNTRHDEIRHRAAFRGCTRELLTLQEELVRYLMAKREGHNLR' A
#
# COMPACT_ATOMS: atom_id res chain seq x y z
N MET A 1 3.98 -10.98 15.34
CA MET A 1 3.33 -11.34 14.06
C MET A 1 3.79 -12.73 13.71
N ASN A 2 2.88 -13.58 13.26
CA ASN A 2 3.27 -14.87 12.70
C ASN A 2 3.78 -14.68 11.26
N ARG A 3 4.35 -15.75 10.69
CA ARG A 3 4.92 -15.71 9.33
C ARG A 3 3.89 -15.32 8.27
N ALA A 4 2.67 -15.84 8.37
CA ALA A 4 1.60 -15.55 7.43
C ALA A 4 1.21 -14.06 7.42
N GLU A 5 1.22 -13.40 8.59
CA GLU A 5 0.96 -11.95 8.69
C GLU A 5 2.07 -11.13 8.02
N LEU A 6 3.34 -11.53 8.13
CA LEU A 6 4.45 -10.85 7.46
C LEU A 6 4.37 -11.02 5.94
N ASP A 7 4.12 -12.24 5.47
CA ASP A 7 3.95 -12.53 4.04
C ASP A 7 2.76 -11.74 3.46
N ALA A 8 1.65 -11.61 4.22
CA ALA A 8 0.52 -10.78 3.82
C ALA A 8 0.88 -9.29 3.69
N ILE A 9 1.69 -8.74 4.61
CA ILE A 9 2.18 -7.36 4.49
C ILE A 9 3.03 -7.18 3.24
N ASP A 10 3.94 -8.11 2.96
CA ASP A 10 4.81 -8.03 1.78
C ASP A 10 4.02 -8.10 0.47
N LEU A 11 2.98 -8.94 0.41
CA LEU A 11 2.05 -8.99 -0.71
C LEU A 11 1.28 -7.68 -0.90
N MET A 12 0.77 -7.09 0.19
CA MET A 12 0.07 -5.80 0.13
C MET A 12 0.98 -4.65 -0.31
N LEU A 13 2.22 -4.62 0.18
CA LEU A 13 3.22 -3.62 -0.25
C LEU A 13 3.52 -3.76 -1.75
N ARG A 14 3.61 -4.99 -2.26
CA ARG A 14 3.80 -5.22 -3.70
C ARG A 14 2.59 -4.77 -4.51
N ASP A 15 1.37 -5.07 -4.06
CA ASP A 15 0.15 -4.64 -4.73
C ASP A 15 0.02 -3.12 -4.79
N LEU A 16 0.23 -2.44 -3.65
CA LEU A 16 0.21 -0.97 -3.57
C LEU A 16 1.25 -0.32 -4.47
N ASN A 17 2.43 -0.92 -4.66
CA ASN A 17 3.46 -0.40 -5.57
C ASN A 17 3.26 -0.82 -7.03
N THR A 18 2.33 -1.75 -7.30
CA THR A 18 2.01 -2.17 -8.67
C THR A 18 1.18 -1.10 -9.35
N ARG A 19 1.54 -0.78 -10.59
CA ARG A 19 0.79 0.17 -11.40
C ARG A 19 -0.48 -0.48 -11.93
N HIS A 20 -1.61 -0.18 -11.29
CA HIS A 20 -2.94 -0.57 -11.75
C HIS A 20 -3.57 0.51 -12.65
N ASP A 21 -3.39 0.39 -13.97
CA ASP A 21 -3.87 1.41 -14.93
C ASP A 21 -5.40 1.62 -14.89
N GLU A 22 -6.17 0.56 -14.64
CA GLU A 22 -7.63 0.64 -14.50
C GLU A 22 -8.06 1.55 -13.32
N ILE A 23 -7.39 1.41 -12.17
CA ILE A 23 -7.65 2.23 -10.98
C ILE A 23 -7.23 3.67 -11.23
N ARG A 24 -6.05 3.89 -11.85
CA ARG A 24 -5.55 5.23 -12.19
C ARG A 24 -6.44 5.94 -13.19
N HIS A 25 -6.94 5.23 -14.20
CA HIS A 25 -7.87 5.76 -15.17
C HIS A 25 -9.19 6.18 -14.51
N ARG A 26 -9.74 5.34 -13.62
CA ARG A 26 -10.93 5.71 -12.83
C ARG A 26 -10.70 6.92 -11.93
N ALA A 27 -9.54 7.03 -11.29
CA ALA A 27 -9.22 8.17 -10.44
C ALA A 27 -9.08 9.46 -11.26
N ALA A 28 -8.44 9.39 -12.43
CA ALA A 28 -8.37 10.50 -13.37
C ALA A 28 -9.76 10.93 -13.85
N PHE A 29 -10.61 9.96 -14.24
CA PHE A 29 -11.99 10.21 -14.65
C PHE A 29 -12.83 10.87 -13.54
N ARG A 30 -12.60 10.48 -12.28
CA ARG A 30 -13.27 11.04 -11.10
C ARG A 30 -12.63 12.34 -10.58
N GLY A 31 -11.51 12.78 -11.15
CA GLY A 31 -10.76 13.94 -10.67
C GLY A 31 -10.09 13.75 -9.30
N CYS A 32 -9.84 12.51 -8.86
CA CYS A 32 -9.29 12.19 -7.54
C CYS A 32 -7.89 11.54 -7.59
N THR A 33 -7.12 11.78 -8.66
CA THR A 33 -5.78 11.20 -8.84
C THR A 33 -4.83 11.55 -7.69
N ARG A 34 -4.86 12.79 -7.20
CA ARG A 34 -3.96 13.24 -6.14
C ARG A 34 -4.28 12.51 -4.83
N GLU A 35 -5.55 12.46 -4.47
CA GLU A 35 -6.07 11.80 -3.28
C GLU A 35 -5.73 10.30 -3.29
N LEU A 36 -5.86 9.65 -4.45
CA LEU A 36 -5.46 8.25 -4.62
C LEU A 36 -3.96 8.06 -4.33
N LEU A 37 -3.10 8.90 -4.90
CA LEU A 37 -1.64 8.79 -4.70
C LEU A 37 -1.24 9.08 -3.24
N THR A 38 -1.83 10.10 -2.63
CA THR A 38 -1.60 10.41 -1.22
C THR A 38 -2.01 9.24 -0.32
N LEU A 39 -3.19 8.65 -0.54
CA LEU A 39 -3.65 7.50 0.23
C LEU A 39 -2.76 6.27 0.00
N GLN A 40 -2.31 6.03 -1.22
CA GLN A 40 -1.38 4.96 -1.54
C GLN A 40 -0.07 5.12 -0.74
N GLU A 41 0.51 6.32 -0.71
CA GLU A 41 1.73 6.61 0.05
C GLU A 41 1.54 6.43 1.57
N GLU A 42 0.40 6.87 2.11
CA GLU A 42 0.05 6.68 3.51
C GLU A 42 -0.05 5.20 3.89
N LEU A 43 -0.71 4.39 3.06
CA LEU A 43 -0.84 2.95 3.27
C LEU A 43 0.52 2.23 3.19
N VAL A 44 1.37 2.60 2.22
CA VAL A 44 2.74 2.07 2.13
C VAL A 44 3.53 2.38 3.39
N ARG A 45 3.51 3.64 3.86
CA ARG A 45 4.20 4.05 5.10
C ARG A 45 3.70 3.28 6.31
N TYR A 46 2.38 3.14 6.45
CA TYR A 46 1.77 2.38 7.55
C TYR A 46 2.22 0.92 7.56
N LEU A 47 2.18 0.25 6.40
CA LEU A 47 2.56 -1.16 6.29
C LEU A 47 4.05 -1.39 6.52
N MET A 48 4.92 -0.49 6.03
CA MET A 48 6.36 -0.53 6.32
C MET A 48 6.62 -0.40 7.83
N ALA A 49 6.02 0.60 8.48
CA ALA A 49 6.17 0.80 9.92
C ALA A 49 5.61 -0.38 10.73
N LYS A 50 4.49 -0.97 10.30
CA LYS A 50 3.90 -2.16 10.93
C LYS A 50 4.81 -3.37 10.85
N ARG A 51 5.49 -3.56 9.71
CA ARG A 51 6.47 -4.63 9.50
C ARG A 51 7.75 -4.40 10.32
N GLU A 52 8.25 -3.17 10.37
CA GLU A 52 9.47 -2.83 11.13
C GLU A 52 9.25 -2.83 12.64
N GLY A 53 8.10 -2.34 13.11
CA GLY A 53 7.71 -2.39 14.52
C GLY A 53 7.56 -3.82 15.05
N HIS A 54 7.41 -4.81 14.18
CA HIS A 54 7.56 -6.21 14.53
C HIS A 54 9.02 -6.65 14.68
N ASN A 55 9.91 -6.18 13.81
CA ASN A 55 11.34 -6.53 13.86
C ASN A 55 12.08 -5.94 15.07
N LEU A 56 11.47 -4.97 15.76
CA LEU A 56 11.98 -4.34 16.98
C LEU A 56 11.42 -4.98 18.28
N ARG A 57 10.59 -6.03 18.18
CA ARG A 57 9.96 -6.72 19.31
C ARG A 57 10.47 -8.15 19.47
#